data_AF-A0A8T3WKX2-F1
#
_entry.id   AF-A0A8T3WKX2-F1
#
_cell.length_a   1.000
_cell.length_b   1.000
_cell.length_c   1.000
_cell.angle_alpha   90.00
_cell.angle_beta   90.00
_cell.angle_gamma   90.00
#
_symmetry.space_group_name_H-M   'P 1'
#
loop_
_entity.id
_entity.type
_entity.pdbx_description
1 polymer ?
#
loop_
_entity_poly.entity_id
_entity_poly.type
_entity_poly.pdbx_seq_one_letter_code
_entity_poly.pdbx_strand_id
1 'polypeptide(L)'
;MVSLVDSGLGEFLIPVFIFILIYAIIFSVLRKSKFLGDDTNINAVVAFVLSALFAIVPGVMEFISIIAPWFVVMVIVAFSILLVFMFGGVKGDTIESIFKNSTVYWTIIMLSIIILIGGLTSVYGPLLVGGTPAEQGPGSSIHRAIFNAKVLTTVIVLIIFAFAVRLLSFESLRES
;
A
#
# COMPACT_ATOMS: atom_id res chain seq x y z
N MET A 1 21.61 11.78 -21.49
CA MET A 1 21.71 10.40 -22.04
C MET A 1 20.44 9.68 -21.63
N VAL A 2 19.51 9.46 -22.56
CA VAL A 2 18.29 8.70 -22.29
C VAL A 2 18.70 7.25 -22.11
N SER A 3 18.57 6.72 -20.90
CA SER A 3 18.91 5.34 -20.62
C SER A 3 17.93 4.43 -21.38
N LEU A 4 18.38 3.27 -21.88
CA LEU A 4 17.52 2.30 -22.58
C LEU A 4 16.32 1.80 -21.74
N VAL A 5 16.37 2.03 -20.42
CA VAL A 5 15.27 1.79 -19.48
C VAL A 5 14.14 2.82 -19.65
N ASP A 6 14.48 4.05 -20.03
CA ASP A 6 13.59 5.21 -20.19
C ASP A 6 12.90 5.23 -21.57
N SER A 7 13.47 4.57 -22.59
CA SER A 7 13.00 4.64 -23.97
C SER A 7 11.97 3.57 -24.39
N GLY A 8 11.52 2.70 -23.48
CA GLY A 8 10.48 1.70 -23.81
C GLY A 8 10.41 0.46 -22.91
N LEU A 9 11.47 0.16 -22.15
CA LEU A 9 11.43 -1.00 -21.24
C LEU A 9 10.47 -0.75 -20.08
N GLY A 10 10.48 0.45 -19.49
CA GLY A 10 9.56 0.82 -18.42
C GLY A 10 8.09 0.80 -18.85
N GLU A 11 7.78 1.37 -20.03
CA GLU A 11 6.42 1.39 -20.57
C GLU A 11 5.87 0.00 -20.88
N PHE A 12 6.73 -0.94 -21.30
CA PHE A 12 6.35 -2.33 -21.52
C PHE A 12 6.27 -3.15 -20.21
N LEU A 13 7.15 -2.90 -19.23
CA LEU A 13 7.16 -3.65 -17.98
C LEU A 13 6.04 -3.24 -17.02
N ILE A 14 5.61 -1.98 -17.03
CA ILE A 14 4.59 -1.51 -16.07
C ILE A 14 3.29 -2.34 -16.16
N PRO A 15 2.66 -2.54 -17.33
CA PRO A 15 1.46 -3.35 -17.43
C PRO A 15 1.68 -4.81 -17.00
N VAL A 16 2.82 -5.40 -17.36
CA VAL A 16 3.17 -6.78 -17.00
C VAL A 16 3.36 -6.90 -15.48
N PHE A 17 4.03 -5.94 -14.86
CA PHE A 17 4.24 -5.90 -13.42
C PHE A 17 2.92 -5.72 -12.66
N ILE A 18 2.06 -4.82 -13.13
CA ILE A 18 0.71 -4.64 -12.57
C ILE A 18 -0.08 -5.94 -12.68
N PHE A 19 -0.05 -6.62 -13.82
CA PHE A 19 -0.72 -7.90 -14.01
C PHE A 19 -0.24 -8.96 -13.01
N ILE A 20 1.08 -9.13 -12.86
CA ILE A 20 1.68 -10.08 -11.91
C ILE A 20 1.28 -9.74 -10.47
N LEU A 21 1.23 -8.45 -10.13
CA LEU A 21 0.85 -7.99 -8.80
C LEU A 21 -0.63 -8.30 -8.51
N ILE A 22 -1.53 -8.01 -9.45
CA ILE A 22 -2.95 -8.38 -9.34
C ILE A 22 -3.09 -9.89 -9.17
N TYR A 23 -2.40 -10.66 -10.01
CA TYR A 23 -2.40 -12.11 -9.95
C TYR A 23 -1.99 -12.61 -8.57
N ALA A 24 -0.88 -12.11 -8.01
CA ALA A 24 -0.39 -12.50 -6.70
C ALA A 24 -1.39 -12.19 -5.58
N ILE A 25 -2.04 -11.02 -5.62
CA ILE A 25 -3.06 -10.63 -4.65
C ILE A 25 -4.27 -11.56 -4.75
N ILE A 26 -4.84 -11.73 -5.94
CA ILE A 26 -6.04 -12.57 -6.15
C ILE A 26 -5.73 -14.02 -5.76
N PHE A 27 -4.60 -14.56 -6.20
CA PHE A 27 -4.18 -15.91 -5.85
C PHE A 27 -4.03 -16.08 -4.33
N SER A 28 -3.42 -15.12 -3.64
CA SER A 28 -3.28 -15.14 -2.18
C SER A 28 -4.65 -15.11 -1.47
N VAL A 29 -5.57 -14.27 -1.96
CA VAL A 29 -6.95 -14.19 -1.43
C VAL A 29 -7.71 -15.49 -1.66
N LEU A 30 -7.64 -16.08 -2.86
CA LEU A 30 -8.28 -17.37 -3.18
C LEU A 30 -7.73 -18.50 -2.30
N ARG A 31 -6.40 -18.55 -2.15
CA ARG A 31 -5.74 -19.57 -1.32
C ARG A 31 -6.11 -19.45 0.16
N LYS A 32 -6.27 -18.23 0.68
CA LYS A 32 -6.66 -18.00 2.08
C LYS A 32 -8.14 -18.22 2.33
N SER A 33 -9.00 -17.89 1.36
CA SER A 33 -10.46 -18.04 1.48
C SER A 33 -10.95 -19.46 1.21
N LYS A 34 -10.17 -20.29 0.50
CA LYS A 34 -10.53 -21.66 0.09
C LYS A 34 -11.87 -21.76 -0.66
N PHE A 35 -12.29 -20.66 -1.30
CA PHE A 35 -13.62 -20.53 -1.89
C PHE A 35 -13.89 -21.54 -3.02
N LEU A 36 -12.84 -21.93 -3.74
CA LEU A 36 -12.86 -22.89 -4.86
C LEU A 36 -12.29 -24.26 -4.48
N GLY A 37 -12.10 -24.52 -3.19
CA GLY A 37 -11.45 -25.72 -2.67
C GLY A 37 -9.95 -25.55 -2.38
N ASP A 38 -9.30 -26.66 -1.99
CA ASP A 38 -7.89 -26.70 -1.61
C ASP A 38 -6.94 -26.97 -2.81
N ASP A 39 -7.49 -27.14 -4.01
CA ASP A 39 -6.71 -27.38 -5.21
C ASP A 39 -5.96 -26.12 -5.66
N THR A 40 -4.65 -26.11 -5.39
CA THR A 40 -3.75 -25.00 -5.70
C THR A 40 -3.75 -24.66 -7.20
N ASN A 41 -3.86 -25.67 -8.07
CA ASN A 41 -3.87 -25.48 -9.51
C ASN A 41 -5.13 -24.75 -10.00
N ILE A 42 -6.30 -25.06 -9.44
CA ILE A 42 -7.55 -24.40 -9.79
C ILE A 42 -7.49 -22.94 -9.34
N ASN A 43 -7.02 -22.70 -8.12
CA ASN A 43 -6.85 -21.35 -7.59
C ASN A 43 -5.90 -20.49 -8.44
N ALA A 44 -4.82 -21.08 -8.97
CA ALA A 44 -3.88 -20.40 -9.87
C ALA A 44 -4.52 -20.03 -11.21
N VAL A 45 -5.22 -20.97 -11.86
CA VAL A 45 -5.88 -20.70 -13.15
C VAL A 45 -6.96 -19.63 -13.01
N VAL A 46 -7.79 -19.71 -11.96
CA VAL A 46 -8.83 -18.72 -11.71
C VAL A 46 -8.23 -17.35 -11.41
N ALA A 47 -7.18 -17.28 -10.58
CA ALA A 47 -6.50 -16.03 -10.30
C ALA A 47 -5.89 -15.41 -11.56
N PHE A 48 -5.35 -16.23 -12.47
CA PHE A 48 -4.79 -15.78 -13.74
C PHE A 48 -5.85 -15.17 -14.67
N VAL A 49 -7.01 -15.83 -14.80
CA VAL A 49 -8.12 -15.31 -15.61
C VAL A 49 -8.66 -14.01 -15.01
N LEU A 50 -8.86 -13.95 -13.69
CA LEU A 50 -9.32 -12.73 -13.03
C LEU A 50 -8.30 -11.59 -13.17
N SER A 51 -7.01 -11.85 -12.96
CA SER A 51 -5.99 -10.82 -13.13
C SER A 51 -5.90 -10.30 -14.55
N ALA A 52 -6.12 -11.16 -15.56
CA ALA A 52 -6.18 -10.74 -16.95
C ALA A 52 -7.38 -9.81 -17.21
N LEU A 53 -8.56 -10.14 -16.65
CA LEU A 53 -9.74 -9.29 -16.74
C LEU A 53 -9.50 -7.93 -16.06
N PHE A 54 -8.92 -7.92 -14.86
CA PHE A 54 -8.62 -6.69 -14.14
C PHE A 54 -7.54 -5.83 -14.82
N ALA A 55 -6.57 -6.44 -15.50
CA ALA A 55 -5.54 -5.71 -16.25
C ALA A 55 -6.11 -4.94 -17.45
N ILE A 56 -7.26 -5.34 -17.98
CA ILE A 56 -7.94 -4.63 -19.08
C ILE A 56 -8.69 -3.39 -18.56
N VAL A 57 -9.04 -3.35 -17.27
CA VAL A 57 -9.80 -2.24 -16.69
C VAL A 57 -8.86 -1.05 -16.42
N PRO A 58 -9.03 0.10 -17.10
CA PRO A 58 -8.09 1.23 -16.99
C PRO A 58 -7.99 1.77 -15.57
N GLY A 59 -9.12 1.87 -14.86
CA GLY A 59 -9.16 2.36 -13.48
C GLY A 59 -8.39 1.46 -12.50
N VAL A 60 -8.29 0.17 -12.77
CA VAL A 60 -7.52 -0.75 -11.91
C VAL A 60 -6.02 -0.58 -12.16
N MET A 61 -5.61 -0.40 -13.41
CA MET A 61 -4.21 -0.09 -13.74
C MET A 61 -3.75 1.22 -13.11
N GLU A 62 -4.58 2.27 -13.20
CA GLU A 62 -4.27 3.57 -12.58
C GLU A 62 -4.22 3.49 -11.05
N PHE A 63 -5.11 2.70 -10.44
CA PHE A 63 -5.12 2.49 -8.99
C PHE A 63 -3.83 1.82 -8.52
N ILE A 64 -3.38 0.79 -9.25
CA ILE A 64 -2.19 0.04 -8.87
C ILE A 64 -0.93 0.84 -9.17
N SER A 65 -0.88 1.60 -10.27
CA SER A 65 0.28 2.45 -10.56
C SER A 65 0.50 3.51 -9.47
N ILE A 66 -0.58 3.98 -8.83
CA ILE A 66 -0.51 4.91 -7.70
C ILE A 66 -0.09 4.20 -6.41
N ILE A 67 -0.60 2.99 -6.12
CA ILE A 67 -0.35 2.28 -4.86
C ILE A 67 0.97 1.51 -4.84
N ALA A 68 1.39 0.94 -5.97
CA ALA A 68 2.57 0.09 -6.05
C ALA A 68 3.85 0.76 -5.54
N PRO A 69 4.15 2.04 -5.87
CA PRO A 69 5.32 2.73 -5.33
C PRO A 69 5.31 2.80 -3.79
N TRP A 70 4.16 3.06 -3.17
CA TRP A 70 4.04 3.11 -1.71
C TRP A 70 4.28 1.76 -1.06
N PHE A 71 3.83 0.68 -1.71
CA PHE A 71 4.09 -0.67 -1.24
C PHE A 71 5.59 -1.01 -1.32
N VAL A 72 6.25 -0.62 -2.42
CA VAL A 72 7.71 -0.76 -2.57
C VAL A 72 8.45 0.02 -1.49
N VAL A 73 8.05 1.27 -1.21
CA VAL A 73 8.61 2.07 -0.13
C VAL A 73 8.43 1.37 1.23
N MET A 74 7.24 0.85 1.54
CA MET A 74 7.02 0.09 2.77
C MET A 74 7.94 -1.12 2.87
N VAL A 75 8.09 -1.91 1.79
CA VAL A 75 8.97 -3.08 1.78
C VAL A 75 10.42 -2.67 1.99
N ILE A 76 10.89 -1.61 1.33
CA ILE A 76 12.24 -1.08 1.50
C ILE A 76 12.46 -0.62 2.94
N VAL A 77 11.53 0.12 3.53
CA VAL A 77 11.60 0.58 4.92
C VAL A 77 11.60 -0.60 5.88
N ALA A 78 10.70 -1.56 5.72
CA ALA A 78 10.63 -2.76 6.55
C ALA A 78 11.93 -3.57 6.48
N PHE A 79 12.48 -3.75 5.27
CA PHE A 79 13.75 -4.43 5.06
C PHE A 79 14.92 -3.65 5.66
N SER A 80 14.93 -2.32 5.54
CA SER A 80 15.96 -1.46 6.12
C SER A 80 15.97 -1.54 7.65
N ILE A 81 14.79 -1.53 8.28
CA ILE A 81 14.64 -1.74 9.73
C ILE A 81 15.15 -3.12 10.13
N LEU A 82 14.83 -4.16 9.36
CA LEU A 82 15.32 -5.52 9.61
C LEU A 82 16.85 -5.59 9.53
N LEU A 83 17.46 -4.96 8.53
CA LEU A 83 18.93 -4.87 8.41
C LEU A 83 19.56 -4.15 9.60
N VAL A 84 18.97 -3.03 10.05
CA VAL A 84 19.47 -2.30 11.23
C VAL A 84 19.43 -3.18 12.48
N PHE A 85 18.34 -3.92 12.70
CA PHE A 85 18.27 -4.87 13.83
C PHE A 85 19.29 -6.01 13.71
N MET A 86 19.47 -6.55 12.50
CA MET A 86 20.44 -7.60 12.26
C MET A 86 21.88 -7.12 12.50
N PHE A 87 22.24 -5.91 12.06
CA PHE A 87 23.54 -5.31 12.36
C PHE A 87 23.70 -4.91 13.83
N GLY A 88 22.60 -4.61 14.52
CA GLY A 88 22.57 -4.39 15.97
C GLY A 88 22.73 -5.68 16.80
N GLY A 89 22.96 -6.83 16.18
CA GLY A 89 23.16 -8.12 16.87
C GLY A 89 21.88 -8.74 17.40
N VAL A 90 20.70 -8.27 16.95
CA VAL A 90 19.41 -8.82 17.35
C VAL A 90 19.21 -10.18 16.69
N LYS A 91 19.01 -11.22 17.51
CA LYS A 91 18.75 -12.59 17.03
C LYS A 91 17.38 -12.66 16.34
N GLY A 92 17.25 -13.58 15.38
CA GLY A 92 16.02 -13.79 14.59
C GLY A 92 14.77 -14.01 15.45
N ASP A 93 14.90 -14.64 16.62
CA ASP A 93 13.78 -14.89 17.55
C ASP A 93 13.14 -13.60 18.08
N THR A 94 13.93 -12.54 18.26
CA THR A 94 13.44 -11.23 18.69
C THR A 94 12.76 -10.48 17.54
N ILE A 95 13.19 -10.72 16.30
CA ILE A 95 12.54 -10.15 15.11
C ILE A 95 11.14 -10.76 14.97
N GLU A 96 11.01 -12.07 15.16
CA GLU A 96 9.71 -12.74 15.12
C GLU A 96 8.75 -12.23 16.22
N SER A 97 9.26 -11.96 17.42
CA SER A 97 8.46 -11.40 18.51
C SER A 97 8.00 -9.95 18.25
N ILE A 98 8.80 -9.14 17.55
CA ILE A 98 8.41 -7.79 17.09
C ILE A 98 7.28 -7.86 16.06
N PHE A 99 7.34 -8.78 15.10
CA PHE A 99 6.25 -8.96 14.12
C PHE A 99 4.97 -9.54 14.74
N LYS A 100 5.09 -10.28 15.84
CA LYS A 100 3.96 -10.75 16.66
C LYS A 100 3.41 -9.68 17.61
N ASN A 101 4.10 -8.55 17.78
CA ASN A 101 3.63 -7.48 18.64
C ASN A 101 2.38 -6.83 18.03
N SER A 102 1.28 -6.85 18.78
CA SER A 102 -0.02 -6.34 18.34
C SER A 102 0.06 -4.90 17.85
N THR A 103 0.94 -4.06 18.42
CA THR A 103 1.08 -2.64 18.04
C THR A 103 1.70 -2.48 16.64
N VAL A 104 2.73 -3.27 16.31
CA VAL A 104 3.43 -3.20 15.01
C VAL A 104 2.50 -3.73 13.92
N TYR A 105 1.85 -4.86 14.16
CA TYR A 105 0.86 -5.43 13.26
C TYR A 105 -0.28 -4.44 12.94
N TRP A 106 -0.83 -3.79 13.97
CA TRP A 106 -1.89 -2.80 13.79
C TRP A 106 -1.42 -1.56 13.02
N THR A 107 -0.20 -1.10 13.25
CA THR A 107 0.37 0.05 12.55
C THR A 107 0.53 -0.25 11.06
N ILE A 108 1.03 -1.43 10.70
CA ILE A 108 1.18 -1.86 9.30
C ILE A 108 -0.19 -1.95 8.60
N ILE A 109 -1.19 -2.52 9.27
CA ILE A 109 -2.55 -2.61 8.73
C ILE A 109 -3.15 -1.22 8.53
N MET A 110 -3.07 -0.35 9.52
CA MET A 110 -3.65 0.99 9.48
C MET A 110 -2.99 1.83 8.36
N LEU A 111 -1.67 1.76 8.23
CA LEU A 111 -0.92 2.39 7.14
C LEU A 111 -1.34 1.83 5.77
N SER A 112 -1.47 0.50 5.65
CA SER A 112 -1.92 -0.15 4.41
C SER A 112 -3.33 0.28 4.01
N ILE A 113 -4.26 0.37 4.98
CA ILE A 113 -5.63 0.84 4.74
C ILE A 113 -5.63 2.28 4.25
N ILE A 114 -4.83 3.15 4.86
CA ILE A 114 -4.73 4.57 4.44
C ILE A 114 -4.22 4.67 3.00
N ILE A 115 -3.19 3.90 2.63
CA ILE A 115 -2.66 3.87 1.26
C ILE A 115 -3.74 3.39 0.28
N LEU A 116 -4.49 2.34 0.63
CA LEU A 116 -5.58 1.82 -0.19
C LEU A 116 -6.71 2.85 -0.37
N ILE A 117 -7.14 3.51 0.70
CA ILE A 117 -8.16 4.56 0.65
C ILE A 117 -7.66 5.77 -0.17
N GLY A 118 -6.40 6.15 0.02
CA GLY A 118 -5.77 7.23 -0.73
C GLY A 118 -5.74 6.96 -2.22
N GLY A 119 -5.32 5.75 -2.62
CA GLY A 119 -5.34 5.32 -4.02
C GLY A 119 -6.76 5.20 -4.59
N LEU A 120 -7.72 4.74 -3.78
CA LEU A 120 -9.10 4.58 -4.24
C LEU A 120 -9.73 5.95 -4.47
N THR A 121 -9.48 6.89 -3.57
CA THR A 121 -9.95 8.27 -3.68
C THR A 121 -9.27 9.01 -4.82
N SER A 122 -7.99 8.75 -5.12
CA SER A 122 -7.33 9.41 -6.24
C SER A 122 -7.88 8.97 -7.60
N VAL A 123 -8.22 7.69 -7.75
CA VAL A 123 -8.74 7.14 -9.01
C VAL A 123 -10.24 7.32 -9.15
N TYR A 124 -11.00 6.95 -8.13
CA TYR A 124 -12.47 6.96 -8.18
C TYR A 124 -13.09 8.22 -7.57
N GLY A 125 -12.33 9.06 -6.86
CA GLY A 125 -12.84 10.31 -6.29
C GLY A 125 -13.50 11.23 -7.32
N PRO A 126 -12.91 11.45 -8.52
CA PRO A 126 -13.57 12.21 -9.58
C PRO A 126 -14.92 11.62 -10.02
N LEU A 127 -15.06 10.29 -10.02
CA LEU A 127 -16.30 9.59 -10.39
C LEU A 127 -17.36 9.64 -9.29
N LEU A 128 -16.93 9.59 -8.02
CA LEU A 128 -17.82 9.58 -6.85
C LEU A 128 -18.37 10.98 -6.50
N VAL A 129 -17.63 12.04 -6.82
CA VAL A 129 -18.04 13.43 -6.53
C VAL A 129 -18.85 14.04 -7.69
N GLY A 130 -19.01 13.32 -8.80
CA GLY A 130 -19.95 13.67 -9.87
C GLY A 130 -19.67 15.00 -10.56
N GLY A 131 -18.41 15.28 -10.91
CA GLY A 131 -18.08 16.54 -11.59
C GLY A 131 -16.76 16.54 -12.32
N THR A 132 -16.81 16.85 -13.61
CA THR A 132 -15.70 17.48 -14.33
C THR A 132 -15.20 18.70 -13.54
N PRO A 133 -13.92 19.11 -13.67
CA PRO A 133 -13.31 20.16 -12.84
C PRO A 133 -13.99 21.54 -12.86
N ALA A 134 -15.01 21.74 -13.70
CA ALA A 134 -15.66 23.00 -14.02
C ALA A 134 -16.85 23.39 -13.13
N GLU A 135 -17.44 22.47 -12.35
CA GLU A 135 -18.56 22.81 -11.44
C GLU A 135 -18.18 22.51 -9.98
N GLN A 136 -17.37 23.39 -9.39
CA GLN A 136 -16.97 23.30 -8.00
C GLN A 136 -17.84 24.22 -7.13
N GLY A 137 -18.85 23.65 -6.48
CA GLY A 137 -19.49 24.30 -5.34
C GLY A 137 -18.55 24.34 -4.12
N PRO A 138 -18.80 25.20 -3.12
CA PRO A 138 -17.94 25.36 -1.94
C PRO A 138 -17.62 24.04 -1.19
N GLY A 139 -18.54 23.07 -1.24
CA GLY A 139 -18.37 21.76 -0.60
C GLY A 139 -17.36 20.83 -1.29
N SER A 140 -17.23 20.89 -2.63
CA SER A 140 -16.27 20.04 -3.34
C SER A 140 -14.83 20.48 -3.05
N SER A 141 -14.60 21.77 -2.83
CA SER A 141 -13.27 22.31 -2.50
C SER A 141 -12.79 21.88 -1.11
N ILE A 142 -13.70 21.78 -0.13
CA ILE A 142 -13.38 21.32 1.22
C ILE A 142 -13.09 19.81 1.20
N HIS A 143 -13.90 19.02 0.51
CA HIS A 143 -13.65 17.58 0.37
C HIS A 143 -12.32 17.32 -0.36
N ARG A 144 -12.05 18.05 -1.45
CA ARG A 144 -10.79 17.91 -2.21
C ARG A 144 -9.57 18.39 -1.44
N ALA A 145 -9.73 19.35 -0.53
CA ALA A 145 -8.66 19.82 0.36
C ALA A 145 -8.34 18.78 1.44
N ILE A 146 -9.35 18.16 2.05
CA ILE A 146 -9.17 17.13 3.09
C ILE A 146 -8.62 15.82 2.48
N PHE A 147 -9.06 15.47 1.27
CA PHE A 147 -8.58 14.30 0.52
C PHE A 147 -7.44 14.62 -0.46
N ASN A 148 -6.76 15.75 -0.29
CA ASN A 148 -5.57 16.04 -1.08
C ASN A 148 -4.40 15.15 -0.63
N ALA A 149 -3.71 14.49 -1.57
CA ALA A 149 -2.56 13.64 -1.26
C ALA A 149 -1.50 14.35 -0.39
N LYS A 150 -1.31 15.66 -0.57
CA LYS A 150 -0.38 16.45 0.26
C LYS A 150 -0.88 16.59 1.70
N VAL A 151 -2.16 16.89 1.90
CA VAL A 151 -2.76 17.05 3.24
C VAL A 151 -2.80 15.72 3.97
N LEU A 152 -3.19 14.64 3.28
CA LEU A 152 -3.19 13.29 3.85
C LEU A 152 -1.77 12.89 4.29
N THR A 153 -0.76 13.15 3.46
CA THR A 153 0.65 12.88 3.80
C THR A 153 1.10 13.68 5.03
N THR A 154 0.76 14.97 5.11
CA THR A 154 1.08 15.80 6.27
C THR A 154 0.41 15.28 7.55
N VAL A 155 -0.86 14.88 7.48
CA VAL A 155 -1.59 14.31 8.62
C VAL A 155 -0.98 12.99 9.06
N ILE A 156 -0.59 12.12 8.12
CA ILE A 156 0.09 10.84 8.42
C ILE A 156 1.42 11.08 9.16
N VAL A 157 2.25 12.02 8.68
CA VAL A 157 3.52 12.36 9.33
C VAL A 157 3.28 12.85 10.76
N LEU A 158 2.22 13.64 10.97
CA LEU A 158 1.85 14.18 12.28
C LEU A 158 1.40 13.06 13.24
N ILE A 159 0.64 12.07 12.75
CA ILE A 159 0.25 10.89 13.54
C ILE A 159 1.48 10.07 13.93
N ILE A 160 2.41 9.82 13.00
CA ILE A 160 3.65 9.10 13.28
C ILE A 160 4.47 9.83 14.37
N PHE A 161 4.57 11.16 14.26
CA PHE A 161 5.25 12.00 15.25
C PHE A 161 4.59 11.93 16.64
N ALA A 162 3.27 12.01 16.70
CA ALA A 162 2.52 11.90 17.95
C ALA A 162 2.73 10.53 18.61
N PHE A 163 2.76 9.46 17.83
CA PHE A 163 3.06 8.11 18.34
C PHE A 163 4.51 7.99 18.83
N ALA A 164 5.47 8.56 18.11
CA ALA A 164 6.87 8.57 18.53
C ALA A 164 7.05 9.30 19.87
N VAL A 165 6.46 10.49 20.02
CA VAL A 165 6.50 11.26 21.28
C VAL A 165 5.82 10.49 22.42
N ARG A 166 4.67 9.87 22.15
CA ARG A 166 3.96 9.06 23.16
C ARG A 166 4.81 7.89 23.62
N LEU A 167 5.51 7.22 22.71
CA LEU A 167 6.36 6.07 23.03
C LEU A 167 7.57 6.48 23.89
N LEU A 168 8.24 7.58 23.51
CA LEU A 168 9.34 8.15 24.31
C LEU A 168 8.88 8.60 25.71
N SER A 169 7.68 9.16 25.80
CA SER A 169 7.08 9.57 27.07
C SER A 169 6.75 8.40 28.00
N PHE A 170 6.45 7.22 27.46
CA PHE A 170 6.17 6.03 28.29
C PHE A 170 7.46 5.42 28.86
N GLU A 171 8.57 5.50 28.13
CA GLU A 171 9.88 5.05 28.61
C GLU A 171 10.42 5.93 29.73
N SER A 172 10.25 7.26 29.64
CA SER A 172 10.72 8.19 30.68
C SER A 172 10.03 8.01 32.04
N LEU A 173 8.80 7.49 32.06
CA LEU A 173 8.05 7.22 33.30
C LEU A 173 8.38 5.85 33.92
N ARG A 174 9.12 4.99 33.21
CA ARG A 174 9.50 3.66 33.71
C ARG A 174 10.85 3.65 34.43
N GLU A 175 11.64 4.72 34.27
CA GLU A 175 12.94 4.91 34.92
C GLU A 175 12.88 5.78 36.20
N SER A 176 11.70 6.29 36.57
CA SER A 176 11.43 7.03 37.82
C SER A 176 10.66 6.19 38.82
#